data_AF-W2T4K8-F1
#
_entry.id   AF-W2T4K8-F1
#
_cell.length_a   1.000
_cell.length_b   1.000
_cell.length_c   1.000
_cell.angle_alpha   90.00
_cell.angle_beta   90.00
_cell.angle_gamma   90.00
#
_symmetry.space_group_name_H-M   'P 1'
#
loop_
_entity.id
_entity.type
_entity.pdbx_description
1 polymer ?
#
loop_
_entity_poly.entity_id
_entity_poly.type
_entity_poly.pdbx_seq_one_letter_code
_entity_poly.pdbx_strand_id
1 'polypeptide(L)' 'MLTTTFTHIIINAANRDFYRTNDVRPPYTYASLIRQAIMESPECQLTLNEIYTWFTETFAYFRRNAATWKVL' A
#
# COMPACT_ATOMS: atom_id res chain seq x y z
N MET A 1 6.21 -24.45 -18.61
CA MET A 1 7.08 -23.43 -17.98
C MET A 1 6.19 -22.49 -17.20
N LEU A 2 6.21 -22.60 -15.87
CA LEU A 2 5.32 -21.88 -14.95
C LEU A 2 5.75 -20.41 -14.86
N THR A 3 5.02 -19.48 -15.47
CA THR A 3 5.31 -18.03 -15.37
C THR A 3 4.61 -17.36 -14.18
N THR A 4 4.16 -18.13 -13.19
CA THR A 4 3.26 -17.65 -12.12
C THR A 4 4.00 -17.17 -10.87
N THR A 5 5.02 -16.32 -10.96
CA THR A 5 5.68 -15.76 -9.75
C THR A 5 6.12 -14.30 -9.80
N PHE A 6 5.82 -13.52 -10.84
CA PHE A 6 6.30 -12.13 -10.89
C PHE A 6 5.29 -11.04 -10.45
N THR A 7 4.00 -11.36 -10.37
CA THR A 7 2.94 -10.39 -10.02
C THR A 7 2.17 -10.82 -8.78
N HIS A 8 2.86 -11.05 -7.65
CA HIS A 8 2.14 -11.26 -6.39
C HIS A 8 1.65 -9.91 -5.85
N ILE A 9 0.51 -9.46 -6.37
CA ILE A 9 -0.23 -8.31 -5.84
C ILE A 9 -0.59 -8.63 -4.39
N ILE A 10 -0.09 -7.82 -3.46
CA ILE A 10 -0.24 -8.07 -2.02
C ILE A 10 -1.68 -7.79 -1.56
N ILE A 11 -2.34 -6.83 -2.21
CA ILE A 11 -3.69 -6.37 -1.88
C ILE A 11 -4.58 -6.56 -3.11
N ASN A 12 -5.43 -7.58 -3.08
CA ASN A 12 -6.43 -7.77 -4.13
C ASN A 12 -7.61 -6.80 -3.95
N ALA A 13 -8.46 -6.68 -4.98
CA ALA A 13 -9.63 -5.80 -4.95
C ALA A 13 -10.57 -6.11 -3.77
N ALA A 14 -10.78 -7.39 -3.44
CA ALA A 14 -11.67 -7.80 -2.35
C ALA A 14 -11.20 -7.32 -0.97
N ASN A 15 -9.90 -7.39 -0.69
CA ASN A 15 -9.35 -6.97 0.60
C ASN A 15 -9.13 -5.44 0.67
N ARG A 16 -9.03 -4.76 -0.48
CA ARG A 16 -8.81 -3.32 -0.55
C ARG A 16 -9.94 -2.53 0.13
N ASP A 17 -11.20 -2.93 -0.07
CA ASP A 17 -12.34 -2.25 0.53
C ASP A 17 -12.39 -2.42 2.05
N PHE A 18 -11.99 -3.59 2.55
CA PHE A 18 -11.85 -3.82 3.99
C PHE A 18 -10.86 -2.83 4.60
N TYR A 19 -9.65 -2.71 4.05
CA TYR A 19 -8.61 -1.82 4.57
C TYR A 19 -8.91 -0.33 4.38
N ARG A 20 -9.69 0.02 3.34
CA ARG A 20 -10.10 1.41 3.07
C ARG A 20 -11.06 1.95 4.14
N THR A 21 -11.80 1.07 4.82
CA THR A 21 -12.86 1.43 5.77
C THR A 21 -12.53 1.06 7.22
N ASN A 22 -11.76 -0.01 7.45
CA ASN A 22 -11.41 -0.49 8.78
C ASN A 22 -10.06 0.06 9.24
N ASP A 23 -10.03 0.61 10.46
CA ASP A 23 -8.86 1.19 11.11
C ASP A 23 -7.95 0.08 11.69
N VAL A 24 -7.49 -0.81 10.81
CA VAL A 24 -6.69 -2.00 11.18
C VAL A 24 -5.34 -1.96 10.49
N ARG A 25 -4.28 -2.21 11.26
CA ARG A 25 -2.91 -2.29 10.73
C ARG A 25 -2.81 -3.46 9.74
N PRO A 26 -2.39 -3.21 8.48
CA PRO A 26 -2.19 -4.29 7.51
C PRO A 26 -1.08 -5.24 7.98
N PRO A 27 -1.22 -6.56 7.76
CA PRO A 27 -0.22 -7.56 8.12
C PRO A 27 0.93 -7.61 7.11
N TYR A 28 1.44 -6.45 6.68
CA TYR A 28 2.48 -6.31 5.67
C TYR A 28 3.57 -5.34 6.14
N THR A 29 4.78 -5.52 5.61
CA THR A 29 5.88 -4.59 5.89
C THR A 29 5.71 -3.30 5.07
N TYR A 30 6.27 -2.19 5.54
CA TYR A 30 6.29 -0.94 4.77
C TYR A 30 6.97 -1.13 3.41
N ALA A 31 8.07 -1.88 3.34
CA ALA A 31 8.76 -2.19 2.08
C ALA A 31 7.85 -2.91 1.07
N SER A 32 7.06 -3.89 1.54
CA SER A 32 6.08 -4.59 0.73
C SER A 32 4.98 -3.67 0.19
N LEU A 33 4.47 -2.76 1.04
CA LEU A 33 3.43 -1.81 0.67
C LEU A 33 3.95 -0.73 -0.30
N ILE A 34 5.15 -0.21 -0.08
CA ILE A 34 5.82 0.75 -0.97
C ILE A 34 6.06 0.13 -2.35
N ARG A 35 6.57 -1.11 -2.39
CA ARG A 35 6.74 -1.86 -3.64
C ARG A 35 5.42 -1.97 -4.40
N GLN A 36 4.34 -2.31 -3.71
CA GLN A 36 3.01 -2.40 -4.31
C GLN A 36 2.55 -1.05 -4.87
N ALA A 37 2.71 0.04 -4.12
CA ALA A 37 2.36 1.40 -4.57
C ALA A 37 3.12 1.78 -5.85
N ILE A 38 4.43 1.54 -5.87
CA ILE A 38 5.28 1.81 -7.04
C ILE A 38 4.84 0.97 -8.24
N MET A 39 4.55 -0.33 -8.05
CA MET A 39 4.08 -1.21 -9.14
C MET A 39 2.69 -0.85 -9.67
N GLU A 40 1.85 -0.21 -8.86
CA GLU A 40 0.53 0.29 -9.29
C GLU A 40 0.62 1.63 -10.03
N SER A 41 1.72 2.36 -9.86
CA SER A 41 1.95 3.60 -10.60
C SER A 41 2.24 3.29 -12.08
N PRO A 42 1.69 4.07 -13.03
CA PRO A 42 1.89 3.83 -14.46
C PRO A 42 3.36 4.00 -14.88
N GLU A 43 4.13 4.80 -14.14
CA GLU A 43 5.53 5.09 -14.41
C GLU A 43 6.51 4.19 -13.62
N CYS A 44 6.00 3.26 -12.81
CA CYS A 44 6.80 2.44 -11.89
C CYS A 44 7.74 3.26 -10.99
N GLN A 45 7.33 4.48 -10.64
CA GLN A 45 8.03 5.40 -9.77
C GLN A 45 7.02 6.25 -9.00
N LEU A 46 7.35 6.58 -7.75
CA LEU A 46 6.56 7.50 -6.93
C LEU A 46 7.50 8.33 -6.06
N THR A 47 7.18 9.59 -5.87
CA THR A 47 7.78 10.45 -4.86
C THR A 47 7.34 10.02 -3.46
N LEU A 48 8.08 10.47 -2.44
CA LEU A 48 7.73 10.20 -1.04
C LEU A 48 6.32 10.70 -0.69
N ASN A 49 5.94 11.88 -1.21
CA ASN A 49 4.61 12.43 -0.98
C ASN A 49 3.51 11.58 -1.61
N GLU A 50 3.72 11.08 -2.83
CA GLU A 50 2.75 10.20 -3.48
C GLU A 50 2.61 8.85 -2.79
N ILE A 51 3.72 8.32 -2.24
CA ILE A 51 3.66 7.13 -1.37
C ILE A 51 2.79 7.43 -0.15
N TYR A 52 2.98 8.57 0.54
CA TYR A 52 2.13 8.94 1.66
C TYR A 52 0.64 9.06 1.27
N THR A 53 0.35 9.68 0.12
CA THR A 53 -1.00 9.77 -0.42
C THR A 53 -1.60 8.38 -0.64
N TRP A 54 -0.88 7.49 -1.34
CA TRP A 54 -1.33 6.12 -1.62
C TRP A 54 -1.61 5.35 -0.32
N PHE A 55 -0.77 5.49 0.71
CA PHE A 55 -1.00 4.88 2.02
C PHE A 55 -2.30 5.35 2.65
N THR A 56 -2.56 6.66 2.66
CA THR A 56 -3.77 7.22 3.26
C THR A 56 -5.03 6.93 2.45
N GLU A 57 -4.95 6.82 1.12
CA GLU A 57 -6.09 6.46 0.27
C GLU A 57 -6.45 4.98 0.41
N THR A 58 -5.44 4.12 0.50
CA THR A 58 -5.58 2.66 0.52
C THR A 58 -5.96 2.12 1.89
N PHE A 59 -5.48 2.73 2.98
CA PHE A 59 -5.70 2.23 4.34
C PHE A 59 -6.25 3.31 5.27
N ALA A 60 -7.39 3.03 5.92
CA ALA A 60 -7.94 3.92 6.95
C ALA A 60 -6.98 4.08 8.14
N TYR A 61 -6.24 3.02 8.48
CA TYR A 61 -5.24 3.01 9.55
C TYR A 61 -4.23 4.16 9.47
N PHE A 62 -3.78 4.49 8.26
CA PHE A 62 -2.78 5.54 8.04
C PHE A 62 -3.37 6.96 8.02
N ARG A 63 -4.69 7.13 7.88
CA ARG A 63 -5.34 8.46 7.84
C ARG A 63 -5.31 9.16 9.20
N ARG A 64 -5.55 8.42 10.29
CA ARG A 64 -5.77 8.98 11.63
C ARG A 64 -4.48 9.22 12.41
N ASN A 65 -3.42 8.46 12.12
CA ASN A 65 -2.17 8.46 12.88
C ASN A 65 -0.98 9.00 12.07
N ALA A 66 -1.19 10.02 11.22
CA ALA A 66 -0.17 10.55 10.31
C ALA A 66 1.19 10.84 10.97
N ALA A 67 1.19 11.32 12.22
CA ALA A 67 2.42 11.66 12.94
C ALA A 67 3.27 10.45 13.38
N THR A 68 2.70 9.24 13.48
CA THR A 68 3.40 8.08 14.05
C THR A 68 4.06 7.21 12.99
N TRP A 69 3.51 7.16 11.77
CA TRP A 69 4.03 6.29 10.71
C TRP A 69 4.78 7.04 9.60
N LYS A 70 4.57 8.36 9.44
CA LYS A 70 5.31 9.20 8.48
C LYS A 70 6.70 9.62 8.96
N VAL A 71 7.16 9.12 10.11
CA VAL A 71 8.51 9.39 10.65
C VAL A 71 9.60 8.59 9.93
N LEU A 72 9.20 7.68 9.02
CA LEU A 72 10.07 6.96 8.08
C LEU A 72 10.52 7.85 6.93
#